data_AF-A0A3A0D0M6-F1
#
_entry.id   AF-A0A3A0D0M6-F1
#
_cell.length_a   1.000
_cell.length_b   1.000
_cell.length_c   1.000
_cell.angle_alpha   90.00
_cell.angle_beta   90.00
_cell.angle_gamma   90.00
#
_symmetry.space_group_name_H-M   'P 1'
#
loop_
_entity.id
_entity.type
_entity.pdbx_description
1 polymer ?
#
loop_
_entity_poly.entity_id
_entity_poly.type
_entity_poly.pdbx_seq_one_letter_code
_entity_poly.pdbx_strand_id
1 'polypeptide(L)'
;MASVCFYFQVHQPYRLRRYSIFDQDSNYFDDAKNAEICRKVANKCYIPANQCIYDLIKLHEGRFRVSYSLTGVVLDQFAAWCPQVIDSFKRLADTGCVEFLAETYYHSLSFLYSRTEFHEQVRLQQEKIKTLFGQTSRVFRNTELIYNNEIAAAVAGMGYKAIIAEGADHLLGYRSPNFVYSAPNAPIRVLLKNYRLSDDIAFRFSNRGWAEWPLTADKFAKWVNQVNGCGYTVNLFMDYETLGEHQWAETGIFDFLYHLPGEVMRISLDNNFKTPSEVIDSYEPVGEFNAPHLISWADTERDLSAWLGNAMQSNALQECYNLEAAVKAKGDEALLNDWRRVQTSDHFYYMCTKYFADGDVHKYFNPYESPYDSYINYMNVLDHIASRAK
;
A
#
# COMPACT_ATOMS: atom_id res chain seq x y z
N MET A 1 5.00 -8.29 26.34
CA MET A 1 4.48 -8.92 25.13
C MET A 1 4.52 -7.94 23.96
N ALA A 2 5.30 -8.24 22.92
CA ALA A 2 5.30 -7.50 21.66
C ALA A 2 4.63 -8.36 20.57
N SER A 3 3.46 -7.93 20.10
CA SER A 3 2.81 -8.50 18.92
C SER A 3 3.39 -7.87 17.66
N VAL A 4 4.13 -8.63 16.87
CA VAL A 4 4.55 -8.17 15.55
C VAL A 4 3.38 -8.28 14.59
N CYS A 5 3.06 -7.17 13.95
CA CYS A 5 1.94 -7.07 13.01
C CYS A 5 2.50 -6.71 11.63
N PHE A 6 2.54 -7.70 10.74
CA PHE A 6 2.95 -7.49 9.37
C PHE A 6 1.76 -7.09 8.51
N TYR A 7 1.98 -6.05 7.71
CA TYR A 7 1.15 -5.78 6.56
C TYR A 7 2.05 -5.44 5.37
N PHE A 8 1.75 -6.05 4.23
CA PHE A 8 2.43 -5.79 2.96
C PHE A 8 1.46 -5.16 1.94
N GLN A 9 1.84 -4.02 1.36
CA GLN A 9 1.15 -3.46 0.20
C GLN A 9 1.63 -4.20 -1.06
N VAL A 10 0.70 -4.67 -1.88
CA VAL A 10 0.98 -5.20 -3.22
C VAL A 10 0.30 -4.29 -4.23
N HIS A 11 1.10 -3.58 -5.02
CA HIS A 11 0.57 -2.62 -5.98
C HIS A 11 1.43 -2.54 -7.23
N GLN A 12 0.75 -2.48 -8.39
CA GLN A 12 1.35 -2.06 -9.65
C GLN A 12 0.32 -1.22 -10.42
N PRO A 13 0.70 -0.06 -10.97
CA PRO A 13 -0.18 0.72 -11.83
C PRO A 13 -0.24 0.15 -13.24
N TYR A 14 -1.32 0.47 -13.98
CA TYR A 14 -1.31 0.34 -15.44
C TYR A 14 -0.58 1.55 -16.03
N ARG A 15 0.65 1.35 -16.51
CA ARG A 15 1.43 2.42 -17.14
C ARG A 15 0.80 2.82 -18.47
N LEU A 16 0.70 4.12 -18.69
CA LEU A 16 0.24 4.68 -19.96
C LEU A 16 1.28 4.42 -21.04
N ARG A 17 0.83 4.11 -22.25
CA ARG A 17 1.70 4.19 -23.43
C ARG A 17 1.99 5.65 -23.74
N ARG A 18 2.97 5.91 -24.60
CA ARG A 18 3.12 7.23 -25.20
C ARG A 18 1.89 7.52 -26.06
N TYR A 19 1.15 8.56 -25.68
CA TYR A 19 -0.11 8.98 -26.24
C TYR A 19 -0.01 10.47 -26.59
N SER A 20 0.00 10.76 -27.88
CA SER A 20 0.12 12.09 -28.46
C SER A 20 -1.24 12.66 -28.80
N ILE A 21 -1.28 13.96 -29.11
CA ILE A 21 -2.48 14.64 -29.62
C ILE A 21 -2.99 14.08 -30.96
N PHE A 22 -2.17 13.30 -31.69
CA PHE A 22 -2.55 12.68 -32.96
C PHE A 22 -3.18 11.29 -32.77
N ASP A 23 -3.04 10.69 -31.59
CA ASP A 23 -3.67 9.42 -31.26
C ASP A 23 -5.18 9.61 -31.06
N GLN A 24 -5.97 8.69 -31.60
CA GLN A 24 -7.44 8.74 -31.60
C GLN A 24 -8.09 7.44 -31.09
N ASP A 25 -7.28 6.46 -30.68
CA ASP A 25 -7.78 5.18 -30.18
C ASP A 25 -7.91 5.19 -28.64
N SER A 26 -8.70 4.25 -28.13
CA SER A 26 -8.92 4.08 -26.69
C SER A 26 -7.88 3.17 -26.02
N ASN A 27 -6.77 2.83 -26.70
CA ASN A 27 -5.75 1.96 -26.13
C ASN A 27 -4.73 2.79 -25.36
N TYR A 28 -5.05 3.25 -24.15
CA TYR A 28 -4.19 4.19 -23.41
C TYR A 28 -3.00 3.54 -22.69
N PHE A 29 -3.04 2.23 -22.46
CA PHE A 29 -2.12 1.54 -21.57
C PHE A 29 -1.09 0.72 -22.36
N ASP A 30 0.14 0.66 -21.84
CA ASP A 30 1.20 -0.17 -22.42
C ASP A 30 1.11 -1.60 -21.88
N ASP A 31 0.17 -2.38 -22.41
CA ASP A 31 -0.06 -3.76 -21.97
C ASP A 31 1.18 -4.65 -22.12
N ALA A 32 2.01 -4.43 -23.15
CA ALA A 32 3.23 -5.18 -23.35
C ALA A 32 4.21 -4.92 -22.20
N LYS A 33 4.45 -3.63 -21.86
CA LYS A 33 5.35 -3.26 -20.78
C LYS A 33 4.81 -3.64 -19.41
N ASN A 34 3.52 -3.42 -19.18
CA ASN A 34 2.87 -3.81 -17.93
C ASN A 34 2.95 -5.32 -17.72
N ALA A 35 2.72 -6.14 -18.77
CA ALA A 35 2.85 -7.59 -18.69
C ALA A 35 4.30 -8.05 -18.44
N GLU A 36 5.28 -7.41 -19.08
CA GLU A 36 6.71 -7.67 -18.84
C GLU A 36 7.08 -7.43 -17.37
N ILE A 37 6.75 -6.24 -16.83
CA ILE A 37 7.05 -5.86 -15.45
C ILE A 37 6.30 -6.76 -14.48
N CYS A 38 5.01 -7.00 -14.69
CA CYS A 38 4.19 -7.82 -13.82
C CYS A 38 4.77 -9.25 -13.68
N ARG A 39 5.21 -9.87 -14.78
CA ARG A 39 5.87 -11.18 -14.75
C ARG A 39 7.25 -11.15 -14.10
N LYS A 40 8.05 -10.10 -14.36
CA LYS A 40 9.36 -9.92 -13.73
C LYS A 40 9.22 -9.86 -12.20
N VAL A 41 8.35 -8.99 -11.70
CA VAL A 41 8.14 -8.79 -10.25
C VAL A 41 7.49 -10.03 -9.64
N ALA A 42 6.56 -10.69 -10.33
CA ALA A 42 5.98 -11.95 -9.86
C ALA A 42 7.04 -13.03 -9.59
N ASN A 43 8.00 -13.18 -10.50
CA ASN A 43 9.05 -14.20 -10.37
C ASN A 43 10.13 -13.85 -9.35
N LYS A 44 10.40 -12.55 -9.14
CA LYS A 44 11.43 -12.08 -8.19
C LYS A 44 10.91 -11.91 -6.77
N CYS A 45 9.67 -11.47 -6.63
CA CYS A 45 9.06 -11.07 -5.37
C CYS A 45 7.89 -11.99 -5.01
N TYR A 46 6.73 -11.84 -5.66
CA TYR A 46 5.48 -12.38 -5.11
C TYR A 46 5.49 -13.91 -4.95
N ILE A 47 5.93 -14.66 -5.95
CA ILE A 47 5.94 -16.13 -5.90
C ILE A 47 6.92 -16.65 -4.83
N PRO A 48 8.22 -16.28 -4.85
CA PRO A 48 9.16 -16.76 -3.84
C PRO A 48 8.81 -16.26 -2.43
N ALA A 49 8.35 -15.02 -2.29
CA ALA A 49 7.93 -14.48 -0.99
C ALA A 49 6.68 -15.17 -0.44
N ASN A 50 5.67 -15.44 -1.28
CA ASN A 50 4.48 -16.18 -0.85
C ASN A 50 4.84 -17.62 -0.46
N GLN A 51 5.77 -18.26 -1.16
CA GLN A 51 6.24 -19.60 -0.81
C GLN A 51 7.00 -19.58 0.53
N CYS A 52 7.92 -18.63 0.73
CA CYS A 52 8.62 -18.47 2.01
C CYS A 52 7.65 -18.24 3.18
N ILE A 53 6.65 -17.38 3.00
CA ILE A 53 5.62 -17.11 4.03
C ILE A 53 4.78 -18.37 4.29
N TYR A 54 4.39 -19.11 3.26
CA TYR A 54 3.66 -20.37 3.42
C TYR A 54 4.47 -21.38 4.25
N ASP A 55 5.76 -21.53 3.94
CA ASP A 55 6.65 -22.44 4.64
C ASP A 55 6.87 -22.00 6.10
N LEU A 56 6.99 -20.70 6.36
CA LEU A 56 7.06 -20.13 7.71
C LEU A 56 5.80 -20.37 8.53
N ILE A 57 4.61 -20.20 7.93
CA ILE A 57 3.34 -20.50 8.58
C ILE A 57 3.30 -21.97 9.00
N LYS A 58 3.73 -22.88 8.12
CA LYS A 58 3.79 -24.33 8.42
C LYS A 58 4.83 -24.65 9.48
N LEU A 59 6.04 -24.13 9.35
CA LEU A 59 7.15 -24.34 10.28
C LEU A 59 6.79 -23.90 11.71
N HIS A 60 6.04 -22.81 11.84
CA HIS A 60 5.61 -22.27 13.13
C HIS A 60 4.20 -22.70 13.55
N GLU A 61 3.62 -23.72 12.89
CA GLU A 61 2.33 -24.32 13.24
C GLU A 61 1.20 -23.28 13.35
N GLY A 62 1.17 -22.31 12.43
CA GLY A 62 0.17 -21.24 12.38
C GLY A 62 0.35 -20.10 13.39
N ARG A 63 1.46 -20.10 14.16
CA ARG A 63 1.81 -18.99 15.06
C ARG A 63 2.39 -17.78 14.32
N PHE A 64 2.95 -17.99 13.13
CA PHE A 64 3.36 -16.89 12.24
C PHE A 64 2.15 -16.45 11.42
N ARG A 65 1.86 -15.14 11.43
CA ARG A 65 0.68 -14.54 10.80
C ARG A 65 1.08 -13.25 10.11
N VAL A 66 0.48 -13.00 8.95
CA VAL A 66 0.78 -11.83 8.11
C VAL A 66 -0.49 -11.28 7.48
N SER A 67 -0.40 -10.12 6.84
CA SER A 67 -1.54 -9.51 6.17
C SER A 67 -1.12 -8.75 4.91
N TYR A 68 -2.07 -8.55 3.99
CA TYR A 68 -1.82 -7.92 2.70
C TYR A 68 -2.92 -6.95 2.33
N SER A 69 -2.58 -5.86 1.62
CA SER A 69 -3.54 -5.13 0.77
C SER A 69 -3.07 -5.31 -0.65
N LEU A 70 -3.94 -5.84 -1.49
CA LEU A 70 -3.67 -5.98 -2.91
C LEU A 70 -4.64 -5.07 -3.63
N THR A 71 -4.17 -4.06 -4.34
CA THR A 71 -5.07 -3.19 -5.10
C THR A 71 -5.84 -3.99 -6.15
N GLY A 72 -7.08 -3.60 -6.43
CA GLY A 72 -7.87 -4.22 -7.49
C GLY A 72 -7.16 -4.22 -8.84
N VAL A 73 -6.47 -3.12 -9.16
CA VAL A 73 -5.67 -3.00 -10.39
C VAL A 73 -4.49 -3.98 -10.46
N VAL A 74 -3.87 -4.36 -9.34
CA VAL A 74 -2.80 -5.39 -9.39
C VAL A 74 -3.39 -6.79 -9.53
N LEU A 75 -4.55 -7.03 -8.91
CA LEU A 75 -5.29 -8.29 -9.06
C LEU A 75 -5.76 -8.51 -10.50
N ASP A 76 -6.16 -7.45 -11.20
CA ASP A 76 -6.53 -7.52 -12.62
C ASP A 76 -5.33 -7.84 -13.51
N GLN A 77 -4.17 -7.24 -13.23
CA GLN A 77 -2.92 -7.57 -13.93
C GLN A 77 -2.47 -9.01 -13.68
N PHE A 78 -2.60 -9.50 -12.44
CA PHE A 78 -2.30 -10.90 -12.13
C PHE A 78 -3.22 -11.85 -12.89
N ALA A 79 -4.52 -11.58 -12.91
CA ALA A 79 -5.47 -12.39 -13.66
C ALA A 79 -5.15 -12.42 -15.16
N ALA A 80 -4.68 -11.31 -15.72
CA ALA A 80 -4.33 -11.21 -17.13
C ALA A 80 -3.00 -11.89 -17.49
N TRP A 81 -1.95 -11.75 -16.65
CA TRP A 81 -0.57 -12.04 -17.08
C TRP A 81 0.21 -13.00 -16.20
N CYS A 82 -0.19 -13.20 -14.94
CA CYS A 82 0.46 -14.12 -14.01
C CYS A 82 -0.54 -14.73 -12.99
N PRO A 83 -1.55 -15.49 -13.43
CA PRO A 83 -2.62 -16.00 -12.57
C PRO A 83 -2.11 -16.89 -11.43
N GLN A 84 -0.93 -17.52 -11.60
CA GLN A 84 -0.28 -18.29 -10.55
C GLN A 84 0.02 -17.48 -9.27
N VAL A 85 0.13 -16.15 -9.38
CA VAL A 85 0.30 -15.27 -8.21
C VAL A 85 -0.98 -15.27 -7.38
N ILE A 86 -2.15 -15.14 -8.02
CA ILE A 86 -3.45 -15.22 -7.32
C ILE A 86 -3.59 -16.58 -6.64
N ASP A 87 -3.24 -17.67 -7.32
CA ASP A 87 -3.32 -19.01 -6.74
C ASP A 87 -2.40 -19.16 -5.52
N SER A 88 -1.22 -18.54 -5.53
CA SER A 88 -0.32 -18.53 -4.37
C SER A 88 -0.90 -17.74 -3.19
N PHE A 89 -1.59 -16.61 -3.42
CA PHE A 89 -2.32 -15.88 -2.38
C PHE A 89 -3.53 -16.64 -1.85
N LYS A 90 -4.26 -17.37 -2.70
CA LYS A 90 -5.33 -18.28 -2.26
C LYS A 90 -4.78 -19.37 -1.34
N ARG A 91 -3.67 -20.01 -1.70
CA ARG A 91 -2.99 -21.00 -0.84
C ARG A 91 -2.60 -20.41 0.52
N LEU A 92 -2.18 -19.14 0.56
CA LEU A 92 -1.91 -18.42 1.80
C LEU A 92 -3.20 -18.16 2.60
N ALA A 93 -4.28 -17.72 1.94
CA ALA A 93 -5.59 -17.52 2.54
C ALA A 93 -6.10 -18.80 3.22
N ASP A 94 -5.97 -19.94 2.55
CA ASP A 94 -6.43 -21.26 3.01
C ASP A 94 -5.72 -21.73 4.28
N THR A 95 -4.59 -21.12 4.65
CA THR A 95 -3.91 -21.42 5.93
C THR A 95 -4.67 -20.89 7.15
N GLY A 96 -5.58 -19.93 6.96
CA GLY A 96 -6.24 -19.20 8.05
C GLY A 96 -5.32 -18.25 8.83
N CYS A 97 -4.06 -18.10 8.42
CA CYS A 97 -3.04 -17.28 9.08
C CYS A 97 -2.77 -15.94 8.36
N VAL A 98 -3.53 -15.66 7.31
CA VAL A 98 -3.39 -14.47 6.46
C VAL A 98 -4.69 -13.68 6.41
N GLU A 99 -4.60 -12.37 6.65
CA GLU A 99 -5.71 -11.42 6.50
C GLU A 99 -5.51 -10.53 5.27
N PHE A 100 -6.59 -10.30 4.51
CA PHE A 100 -6.60 -9.33 3.41
C PHE A 100 -7.34 -8.05 3.80
N LEU A 101 -6.65 -6.92 3.69
CA LEU A 101 -7.17 -5.59 3.96
C LEU A 101 -7.88 -5.02 2.73
N ALA A 102 -8.73 -4.03 2.95
CA ALA A 102 -9.35 -3.27 1.88
C ALA A 102 -8.67 -1.91 1.71
N GLU A 103 -8.68 -1.42 0.48
CA GLU A 103 -8.29 -0.07 0.08
C GLU A 103 -9.16 0.40 -1.11
N THR A 104 -8.78 1.46 -1.81
CA THR A 104 -9.44 1.82 -3.07
C THR A 104 -9.03 0.86 -4.19
N TYR A 105 -9.97 0.36 -5.00
CA TYR A 105 -9.68 -0.61 -6.07
C TYR A 105 -8.56 -0.14 -7.02
N TYR A 106 -8.54 1.14 -7.36
CA TYR A 106 -7.61 1.73 -8.33
C TYR A 106 -6.40 2.40 -7.70
N HIS A 107 -6.19 2.23 -6.39
CA HIS A 107 -5.14 2.95 -5.65
C HIS A 107 -5.21 4.47 -5.88
N SER A 108 -6.44 5.00 -5.84
CA SER A 108 -6.74 6.37 -6.25
C SER A 108 -6.72 7.34 -5.07
N LEU A 109 -6.61 8.63 -5.38
CA LEU A 109 -6.80 9.72 -4.42
C LEU A 109 -8.28 10.17 -4.34
N SER A 110 -9.22 9.28 -4.67
CA SER A 110 -10.65 9.59 -4.84
C SER A 110 -11.29 10.23 -3.62
N PHE A 111 -10.85 9.88 -2.40
CA PHE A 111 -11.34 10.52 -1.19
C PHE A 111 -11.15 12.05 -1.20
N LEU A 112 -10.12 12.57 -1.87
CA LEU A 112 -9.85 14.00 -1.87
C LEU A 112 -10.80 14.80 -2.77
N TYR A 113 -11.44 14.14 -3.74
CA TYR A 113 -12.18 14.81 -4.81
C TYR A 113 -13.64 14.34 -4.93
N SER A 114 -13.93 13.06 -4.68
CA SER A 114 -15.27 12.48 -4.81
C SER A 114 -15.51 11.38 -3.77
N ARG A 115 -16.35 11.69 -2.78
CA ARG A 115 -16.81 10.72 -1.76
C ARG A 115 -17.56 9.56 -2.41
N THR A 116 -18.37 9.85 -3.42
CA THR A 116 -19.15 8.84 -4.16
C THR A 116 -18.22 7.85 -4.86
N GLU A 117 -17.25 8.34 -5.64
CA GLU A 117 -16.29 7.47 -6.32
C GLU A 117 -15.42 6.68 -5.32
N PHE A 118 -15.00 7.31 -4.22
CA PHE A 118 -14.31 6.62 -3.15
C PHE A 118 -15.11 5.44 -2.60
N HIS A 119 -16.39 5.64 -2.26
CA HIS A 119 -17.26 4.57 -1.77
C HIS A 119 -17.43 3.45 -2.81
N GLU A 120 -17.62 3.79 -4.08
CA GLU A 120 -17.74 2.80 -5.16
C GLU A 120 -16.47 1.97 -5.31
N GLN A 121 -15.28 2.60 -5.33
CA GLN A 121 -14.01 1.88 -5.46
C GLN A 121 -13.72 0.97 -4.27
N VAL A 122 -14.04 1.41 -3.05
CA VAL A 122 -13.87 0.56 -1.86
C VAL A 122 -14.86 -0.62 -1.89
N ARG A 123 -16.08 -0.42 -2.40
CA ARG A 123 -17.06 -1.50 -2.59
C ARG A 123 -16.54 -2.54 -3.57
N LEU A 124 -16.02 -2.10 -4.73
CA LEU A 124 -15.41 -2.98 -5.73
C LEU A 124 -14.25 -3.78 -5.14
N GLN A 125 -13.41 -3.13 -4.34
CA GLN A 125 -12.30 -3.80 -3.66
C GLN A 125 -12.80 -4.88 -2.71
N GLN A 126 -13.78 -4.56 -1.87
CA GLN A 126 -14.35 -5.50 -0.91
C GLN A 126 -14.97 -6.73 -1.60
N GLU A 127 -15.64 -6.52 -2.74
CA GLU A 127 -16.20 -7.61 -3.56
C GLU A 127 -15.10 -8.48 -4.17
N LYS A 128 -14.02 -7.88 -4.68
CA LYS A 128 -12.90 -8.61 -5.27
C LYS A 128 -12.19 -9.49 -4.24
N ILE A 129 -11.88 -8.95 -3.05
CA ILE A 129 -11.27 -9.71 -1.95
C ILE A 129 -12.17 -10.87 -1.52
N LYS A 130 -13.48 -10.63 -1.36
CA LYS A 130 -14.44 -11.68 -1.00
C LYS A 130 -14.52 -12.77 -2.06
N THR A 131 -14.52 -12.39 -3.34
CA THR A 131 -14.61 -13.34 -4.47
C THR A 131 -13.37 -14.20 -4.59
N LEU A 132 -12.17 -13.61 -4.45
CA LEU A 132 -10.91 -14.33 -4.63
C LEU A 132 -10.48 -15.13 -3.41
N PHE A 133 -10.69 -14.59 -2.21
CA PHE A 133 -10.09 -15.12 -0.97
C PHE A 133 -11.13 -15.54 0.08
N GLY A 134 -12.43 -15.35 -0.17
CA GLY A 134 -13.49 -15.70 0.77
C GLY A 134 -13.54 -14.83 2.04
N GLN A 135 -12.72 -13.77 2.12
CA GLN A 135 -12.61 -12.92 3.30
C GLN A 135 -13.41 -11.62 3.14
N THR A 136 -13.93 -11.12 4.26
CA THR A 136 -14.48 -9.76 4.35
C THR A 136 -13.53 -8.93 5.21
N SER A 137 -12.83 -7.99 4.59
CA SER A 137 -11.84 -7.13 5.23
C SER A 137 -12.47 -6.32 6.37
N ARG A 138 -11.83 -6.35 7.54
CA ARG A 138 -12.23 -5.57 8.72
C ARG A 138 -11.39 -4.32 8.90
N VAL A 139 -10.19 -4.31 8.30
CA VAL A 139 -9.22 -3.23 8.40
C VAL A 139 -9.07 -2.56 7.04
N PHE A 140 -9.11 -1.24 7.05
CA PHE A 140 -8.94 -0.41 5.87
C PHE A 140 -7.55 0.22 5.85
N ARG A 141 -6.92 0.17 4.69
CA ARG A 141 -5.68 0.86 4.39
C ARG A 141 -6.00 1.85 3.29
N ASN A 142 -5.98 3.15 3.57
CA ASN A 142 -6.22 4.11 2.50
C ASN A 142 -4.98 4.20 1.58
N THR A 143 -5.18 4.59 0.34
CA THR A 143 -4.13 4.89 -0.64
C THR A 143 -3.01 5.68 0.03
N GLU A 144 -1.77 5.18 -0.04
CA GLU A 144 -0.56 5.85 0.46
C GLU A 144 -0.57 6.19 1.96
N LEU A 145 -1.33 5.40 2.74
CA LEU A 145 -1.62 5.67 4.16
C LEU A 145 -2.14 7.09 4.40
N ILE A 146 -2.84 7.65 3.41
CA ILE A 146 -3.43 8.98 3.53
C ILE A 146 -4.48 8.95 4.62
N TYR A 147 -4.28 9.76 5.65
CA TYR A 147 -5.10 9.76 6.84
C TYR A 147 -5.40 11.18 7.32
N ASN A 148 -6.64 11.39 7.75
CA ASN A 148 -7.03 12.42 8.70
C ASN A 148 -8.26 11.90 9.47
N ASN A 149 -8.75 12.66 10.45
CA ASN A 149 -9.92 12.26 11.23
C ASN A 149 -11.18 12.07 10.36
N GLU A 150 -11.32 12.81 9.26
CA GLU A 150 -12.47 12.71 8.35
C GLU A 150 -12.47 11.38 7.58
N ILE A 151 -11.32 10.94 7.07
CA ILE A 151 -11.14 9.63 6.44
C ILE A 151 -11.51 8.54 7.44
N ALA A 152 -11.00 8.63 8.67
CA ALA A 152 -11.30 7.66 9.71
C ALA A 152 -12.81 7.57 9.98
N ALA A 153 -13.50 8.71 10.08
CA ALA A 153 -14.95 8.76 10.28
C ALA A 153 -15.74 8.18 9.10
N ALA A 154 -15.36 8.51 7.87
CA ALA A 154 -16.00 7.98 6.67
C ALA A 154 -15.83 6.46 6.56
N VAL A 155 -14.60 5.96 6.77
CA VAL A 155 -14.28 4.53 6.77
C VAL A 155 -15.00 3.79 7.90
N ALA A 156 -15.13 4.39 9.08
CA ALA A 156 -15.94 3.84 10.17
C ALA A 156 -17.42 3.70 9.77
N GLY A 157 -17.97 4.72 9.09
CA GLY A 157 -19.33 4.72 8.55
C GLY A 157 -19.58 3.61 7.50
N MET A 158 -18.52 3.10 6.87
CA MET A 158 -18.58 1.97 5.94
C MET A 158 -18.53 0.60 6.63
N GLY A 159 -18.35 0.57 7.96
CA GLY A 159 -18.39 -0.65 8.77
C GLY A 159 -17.02 -1.24 9.12
N TYR A 160 -15.92 -0.65 8.64
CA TYR A 160 -14.57 -1.07 9.01
C TYR A 160 -14.28 -0.82 10.50
N LYS A 161 -13.46 -1.70 11.09
CA LYS A 161 -13.14 -1.72 12.53
C LYS A 161 -11.80 -1.05 12.85
N ALA A 162 -10.90 -1.00 11.87
CA ALA A 162 -9.67 -0.26 11.99
C ALA A 162 -9.25 0.41 10.69
N ILE A 163 -8.43 1.44 10.84
CA ILE A 163 -7.70 2.10 9.76
C ILE A 163 -6.22 2.13 10.08
N ILE A 164 -5.38 1.95 9.07
CA ILE A 164 -3.92 2.09 9.18
C ILE A 164 -3.51 3.51 8.81
N ALA A 165 -2.58 4.09 9.58
CA ALA A 165 -1.98 5.38 9.31
C ALA A 165 -0.47 5.38 9.59
N GLU A 166 0.23 6.43 9.14
CA GLU A 166 1.65 6.63 9.47
C GLU A 166 1.83 7.05 10.94
N GLY A 167 2.85 6.50 11.60
CA GLY A 167 3.27 6.88 12.94
C GLY A 167 4.05 8.21 12.92
N ALA A 168 3.41 9.29 12.49
CA ALA A 168 4.06 10.58 12.29
C ALA A 168 4.48 11.21 13.64
N ASP A 169 5.79 11.41 13.82
CA ASP A 169 6.39 11.92 15.06
C ASP A 169 5.78 13.25 15.51
N HIS A 170 5.47 14.15 14.56
CA HIS A 170 4.88 15.46 14.85
C HIS A 170 3.45 15.38 15.43
N LEU A 171 2.71 14.29 15.18
CA LEU A 171 1.39 14.04 15.78
C LEU A 171 1.47 13.20 17.06
N LEU A 172 2.44 12.29 17.14
CA LEU A 172 2.62 11.43 18.30
C LEU A 172 3.22 12.17 19.49
N GLY A 173 4.14 13.12 19.26
CA GLY A 173 4.87 13.80 20.32
C GLY A 173 5.69 12.79 21.13
N TYR A 174 5.40 12.65 22.43
CA TYR A 174 6.07 11.67 23.31
C TYR A 174 5.45 10.26 23.24
N ARG A 175 4.33 10.09 22.52
CA ARG A 175 3.61 8.82 22.43
C ARG A 175 4.29 7.87 21.44
N SER A 176 4.02 6.58 21.58
CA SER A 176 4.66 5.51 20.81
C SER A 176 3.72 4.97 19.73
N PRO A 177 4.16 4.76 18.48
CA PRO A 177 3.32 4.13 17.44
C PRO A 177 2.98 2.66 17.76
N ASN A 178 3.60 2.10 18.81
CA ASN A 178 3.48 0.69 19.19
C ASN A 178 2.26 0.36 20.05
N PHE A 179 1.22 1.18 19.99
CA PHE A 179 -0.06 0.98 20.68
C PHE A 179 -1.22 1.08 19.69
N VAL A 180 -2.37 0.56 20.11
CA VAL A 180 -3.64 0.82 19.41
C VAL A 180 -4.15 2.19 19.84
N TYR A 181 -4.66 2.96 18.88
CA TYR A 181 -5.30 4.25 19.12
C TYR A 181 -6.77 4.21 18.66
N SER A 182 -7.54 5.24 19.00
CA SER A 182 -8.84 5.51 18.40
C SER A 182 -8.79 6.79 17.58
N ALA A 183 -9.63 6.89 16.56
CA ALA A 183 -9.83 8.17 15.88
C ALA A 183 -10.80 9.06 16.71
N PRO A 184 -10.63 10.39 16.73
CA PRO A 184 -11.59 11.29 17.36
C PRO A 184 -12.97 11.16 16.72
N ASN A 185 -14.02 11.09 17.55
CA ASN A 185 -15.42 11.10 17.11
C ASN A 185 -15.84 9.99 16.13
N ALA A 186 -15.06 8.90 16.03
CA ALA A 186 -15.38 7.77 15.15
C ALA A 186 -15.11 6.44 15.88
N PRO A 187 -16.03 5.45 15.81
CA PRO A 187 -15.87 4.16 16.47
C PRO A 187 -14.93 3.23 15.68
N ILE A 188 -13.70 3.69 15.43
CA ILE A 188 -12.68 2.98 14.66
C ILE A 188 -11.34 3.03 15.38
N ARG A 189 -10.63 1.90 15.35
CA ARG A 189 -9.27 1.77 15.87
C ARG A 189 -8.26 2.28 14.84
N VAL A 190 -7.14 2.81 15.29
CA VAL A 190 -6.05 3.30 14.45
C VAL A 190 -4.78 2.53 14.78
N LEU A 191 -4.20 1.88 13.78
CA LEU A 191 -2.90 1.22 13.87
C LEU A 191 -1.86 2.07 13.15
N LEU A 192 -0.79 2.43 13.86
CA LEU A 192 0.23 3.31 13.33
C LEU A 192 1.45 2.52 12.87
N LYS A 193 1.93 2.77 11.66
CA LYS A 193 3.19 2.21 11.16
C LYS A 193 4.33 2.58 12.12
N ASN A 194 5.13 1.61 12.52
CA ASN A 194 6.43 1.88 13.13
C ASN A 194 7.43 2.15 12.00
N TYR A 195 7.50 3.40 11.54
CA TYR A 195 8.29 3.71 10.34
C TYR A 195 9.77 3.41 10.51
N ARG A 196 10.34 3.59 11.71
CA ARG A 196 11.77 3.32 11.94
C ARG A 196 12.11 1.87 11.63
N LEU A 197 11.43 0.93 12.29
CA LEU A 197 11.67 -0.50 12.10
C LEU A 197 11.20 -1.02 10.74
N SER A 198 10.14 -0.44 10.18
CA SER A 198 9.68 -0.80 8.83
C SER A 198 10.71 -0.37 7.77
N ASP A 199 11.21 0.86 7.87
CA ASP A 199 12.17 1.44 6.92
C ASP A 199 13.57 0.81 7.06
N ASP A 200 13.91 0.28 8.24
CA ASP A 200 15.13 -0.52 8.44
C ASP A 200 15.14 -1.77 7.55
N ILE A 201 13.98 -2.42 7.36
CA ILE A 201 13.81 -3.56 6.45
C ILE A 201 13.66 -3.06 5.00
N ALA A 202 12.79 -2.07 4.77
CA ALA A 202 12.43 -1.65 3.42
C ALA A 202 13.57 -0.94 2.68
N PHE A 203 14.29 -0.05 3.35
CA PHE A 203 15.27 0.84 2.72
C PHE A 203 16.71 0.60 3.19
N ARG A 204 16.92 0.36 4.49
CA ARG A 204 18.29 0.31 5.06
C ARG A 204 18.93 -1.09 5.05
N PHE A 205 18.17 -2.14 4.75
CA PHE A 205 18.60 -3.53 4.87
C PHE A 205 19.93 -3.84 4.16
N SER A 206 20.08 -3.40 2.92
CA SER A 206 21.30 -3.58 2.11
C SER A 206 22.29 -2.41 2.19
N ASN A 207 22.00 -1.38 2.97
CA ASN A 207 22.86 -0.20 3.08
C ASN A 207 24.09 -0.47 3.97
N ARG A 208 25.22 -0.80 3.34
CA ARG A 208 26.50 -1.05 4.03
C ARG A 208 27.10 0.14 4.77
N GLY A 209 26.63 1.37 4.47
CA GLY A 209 27.05 2.59 5.16
C GLY A 209 26.20 2.92 6.39
N TRP A 210 25.10 2.20 6.62
CA TRP A 210 24.28 2.37 7.82
C TRP A 210 24.96 1.76 9.03
N ALA A 211 25.00 2.49 10.16
CA ALA A 211 25.74 2.08 11.36
C ALA A 211 25.29 0.74 11.94
N GLU A 212 24.04 0.33 11.71
CA GLU A 212 23.50 -0.94 12.19
C GLU A 212 23.64 -2.09 11.17
N TRP A 213 24.26 -1.86 10.01
CA TRP A 213 24.50 -2.92 9.03
C TRP A 213 25.59 -3.89 9.51
N PRO A 214 25.44 -5.21 9.32
CA PRO A 214 24.30 -5.90 8.69
C PRO A 214 23.10 -6.05 9.63
N LEU A 215 21.89 -6.01 9.05
CA LEU A 215 20.66 -6.29 9.78
C LEU A 215 20.39 -7.80 9.81
N THR A 216 20.53 -8.41 10.99
CA THR A 216 20.28 -9.85 11.19
C THR A 216 18.94 -10.08 11.91
N ALA A 217 18.35 -11.27 11.75
CA ALA A 217 17.10 -11.64 12.41
C ALA A 217 17.18 -11.53 13.94
N ASP A 218 18.26 -12.02 14.57
CA ASP A 218 18.48 -11.89 16.03
C ASP A 218 18.60 -10.42 16.48
N LYS A 219 19.31 -9.59 15.72
CA LYS A 219 19.44 -8.15 16.01
C LYS A 219 18.07 -7.47 15.96
N PHE A 220 17.32 -7.69 14.89
CA PHE A 220 16.00 -7.09 14.71
C PHE A 220 15.00 -7.59 15.76
N ALA A 221 15.01 -8.89 16.07
CA ALA A 221 14.16 -9.46 17.10
C ALA A 221 14.44 -8.85 18.50
N LYS A 222 15.69 -8.50 18.82
CA LYS A 222 16.02 -7.76 20.05
C LYS A 222 15.38 -6.38 20.07
N TRP A 223 15.41 -5.64 18.96
CA TRP A 223 14.76 -4.33 18.85
C TRP A 223 13.24 -4.41 18.99
N VAL A 224 12.62 -5.40 18.35
CA VAL A 224 11.18 -5.70 18.56
C VAL A 224 10.89 -5.95 20.04
N ASN A 225 11.71 -6.76 20.69
CA ASN A 225 11.51 -7.10 22.10
C ASN A 225 11.70 -5.90 23.05
N GLN A 226 12.52 -4.92 22.68
CA GLN A 226 12.74 -3.70 23.48
C GLN A 226 11.50 -2.80 23.54
N VAL A 227 10.51 -3.01 22.67
CA VAL A 227 9.21 -2.31 22.73
C VAL A 227 8.40 -2.74 23.96
N ASN A 228 8.68 -3.91 24.54
CA ASN A 228 8.02 -4.38 25.75
C ASN A 228 8.13 -3.37 26.89
N GLY A 229 6.98 -3.00 27.48
CA GLY A 229 6.88 -1.98 28.52
C GLY A 229 6.60 -0.56 27.99
N CYS A 230 6.80 -0.32 26.69
CA CYS A 230 6.50 0.95 26.01
C CYS A 230 5.70 0.75 24.70
N GLY A 231 5.00 -0.38 24.60
CA GLY A 231 4.18 -0.79 23.47
C GLY A 231 3.65 -2.21 23.63
N TYR A 232 2.62 -2.54 22.85
CA TYR A 232 2.06 -3.89 22.75
C TYR A 232 2.13 -4.46 21.33
N THR A 233 2.24 -3.59 20.32
CA THR A 233 2.27 -3.98 18.91
C THR A 233 3.44 -3.35 18.19
N VAL A 234 4.09 -4.08 17.30
CA VAL A 234 5.11 -3.54 16.38
C VAL A 234 4.57 -3.70 14.97
N ASN A 235 4.05 -2.60 14.45
CA ASN A 235 3.37 -2.54 13.15
C ASN A 235 4.41 -2.34 12.04
N LEU A 236 4.76 -3.43 11.35
CA LEU A 236 5.73 -3.46 10.26
C LEU A 236 4.97 -3.40 8.93
N PHE A 237 4.75 -2.18 8.46
CA PHE A 237 3.90 -1.89 7.29
C PHE A 237 4.78 -1.38 6.15
N MET A 238 4.85 -2.12 5.05
CA MET A 238 5.78 -1.84 3.95
C MET A 238 5.26 -2.35 2.60
N ASP A 239 5.90 -1.95 1.51
CA ASP A 239 5.67 -2.53 0.18
C ASP A 239 6.15 -3.98 0.15
N TYR A 240 5.38 -4.86 -0.48
CA TYR A 240 5.72 -6.28 -0.59
C TYR A 240 6.92 -6.50 -1.48
N GLU A 241 7.08 -5.62 -2.47
CA GLU A 241 8.20 -5.49 -3.40
C GLU A 241 9.53 -5.25 -2.66
N THR A 242 9.50 -4.89 -1.37
CA THR A 242 10.67 -4.97 -0.48
C THR A 242 11.38 -6.31 -0.59
N LEU A 243 10.63 -7.41 -0.65
CA LEU A 243 11.15 -8.77 -0.68
C LEU A 243 11.42 -9.21 -2.13
N GLY A 244 12.66 -9.07 -2.58
CA GLY A 244 13.13 -9.60 -3.87
C GLY A 244 13.17 -8.59 -5.02
N GLU A 245 12.47 -7.46 -4.96
CA GLU A 245 12.54 -6.40 -5.98
C GLU A 245 13.33 -5.17 -5.50
N HIS A 246 13.01 -4.60 -4.33
CA HIS A 246 13.78 -3.48 -3.75
C HIS A 246 15.01 -3.98 -3.01
N GLN A 247 14.86 -5.02 -2.17
CA GLN A 247 15.98 -5.76 -1.60
C GLN A 247 16.12 -7.07 -2.39
N TRP A 248 17.16 -7.22 -3.20
CA TRP A 248 17.31 -8.43 -4.02
C TRP A 248 17.61 -9.67 -3.18
N ALA A 249 17.31 -10.85 -3.70
CA ALA A 249 17.54 -12.11 -2.98
C ALA A 249 18.99 -12.26 -2.49
N GLU A 250 19.97 -11.80 -3.28
CA GLU A 250 21.40 -11.85 -2.99
C GLU A 250 21.82 -10.97 -1.80
N THR A 251 20.97 -10.03 -1.38
CA THR A 251 21.18 -9.25 -0.15
C THR A 251 20.94 -10.08 1.12
N GLY A 252 20.30 -11.25 1.00
CA GLY A 252 19.94 -12.12 2.12
C GLY A 252 18.56 -11.80 2.72
N ILE A 253 17.73 -10.98 2.05
CA ILE A 253 16.42 -10.57 2.60
C ILE A 253 15.48 -11.75 2.87
N PHE A 254 15.51 -12.79 2.01
CA PHE A 254 14.70 -13.99 2.21
C PHE A 254 15.20 -14.83 3.38
N ASP A 255 16.52 -14.95 3.58
CA ASP A 255 17.10 -15.63 4.74
C ASP A 255 16.77 -14.90 6.03
N PHE A 256 16.84 -13.56 6.01
CA PHE A 256 16.41 -12.73 7.12
C PHE A 256 14.93 -13.00 7.48
N LEU A 257 14.03 -12.95 6.49
CA LEU A 257 12.61 -13.21 6.70
C LEU A 257 12.36 -14.63 7.23
N TYR A 258 13.09 -15.63 6.70
CA TYR A 258 12.96 -17.03 7.12
C TYR A 258 13.34 -17.24 8.59
N HIS A 259 14.37 -16.53 9.09
CA HIS A 259 14.79 -16.68 10.49
C HIS A 259 14.03 -15.77 11.46
N LEU A 260 13.49 -14.65 10.99
CA LEU A 260 12.92 -13.61 11.85
C LEU A 260 11.80 -14.11 12.80
N PRO A 261 10.77 -14.87 12.35
CA PRO A 261 9.72 -15.31 13.25
C PRO A 261 10.21 -16.19 14.39
N GLY A 262 11.13 -17.11 14.08
CA GLY A 262 11.79 -17.96 15.07
C GLY A 262 12.55 -17.13 16.11
N GLU A 263 13.33 -16.14 15.68
CA GLU A 263 14.10 -15.28 16.59
C GLU A 263 13.20 -14.42 17.49
N VAL A 264 12.13 -13.84 16.95
CA VAL A 264 11.16 -13.04 17.73
C VAL A 264 10.52 -13.86 18.84
N MET A 265 10.07 -15.09 18.52
CA MET A 265 9.43 -15.99 19.48
C MET A 265 10.44 -16.63 20.45
N ARG A 266 11.71 -16.75 20.06
CA ARG A 266 12.78 -17.29 20.92
C ARG A 266 13.20 -16.31 22.01
N ILE A 267 13.26 -15.01 21.70
CA ILE A 267 13.72 -13.99 22.66
C ILE A 267 12.76 -13.84 23.85
N SER A 268 11.45 -13.98 23.60
CA SER A 268 10.44 -13.96 24.66
C SER A 268 9.24 -14.81 24.27
N LEU A 269 8.82 -15.67 25.19
CA LEU A 269 7.64 -16.54 25.02
C LEU A 269 6.34 -15.74 24.88
N ASP A 270 6.33 -14.47 25.32
CA ASP A 270 5.18 -13.59 25.20
C ASP A 270 5.05 -12.99 23.79
N ASN A 271 6.14 -12.91 23.01
CA ASN A 271 6.11 -12.30 21.69
C ASN A 271 5.36 -13.21 20.71
N ASN A 272 4.57 -12.60 19.83
CA ASN A 272 3.74 -13.33 18.88
C ASN A 272 3.57 -12.54 17.58
N PHE A 273 2.97 -13.19 16.58
CA PHE A 273 2.55 -12.54 15.34
C PHE A 273 1.03 -12.49 15.31
N LYS A 274 0.48 -11.33 14.94
CA LYS A 274 -0.95 -11.08 14.84
C LYS A 274 -1.26 -10.35 13.55
N THR A 275 -2.40 -10.65 12.95
CA THR A 275 -2.94 -9.80 11.88
C THR A 275 -3.49 -8.48 12.46
N PRO A 276 -3.69 -7.43 11.67
CA PRO A 276 -4.32 -6.18 12.13
C PRO A 276 -5.64 -6.38 12.87
N SER A 277 -6.53 -7.26 12.38
CA SER A 277 -7.78 -7.61 13.07
C SER A 277 -7.53 -8.23 14.44
N GLU A 278 -6.56 -9.12 14.57
CA GLU A 278 -6.24 -9.75 15.85
C GLU A 278 -5.60 -8.76 16.84
N VAL A 279 -4.80 -7.80 16.34
CA VAL A 279 -4.24 -6.73 17.16
C VAL A 279 -5.36 -5.88 17.77
N ILE A 280 -6.34 -5.45 16.97
CA ILE A 280 -7.43 -4.60 17.47
C ILE A 280 -8.43 -5.34 18.36
N ASP A 281 -8.53 -6.66 18.24
CA ASP A 281 -9.35 -7.50 19.13
C ASP A 281 -8.61 -7.80 20.46
N SER A 282 -7.28 -7.67 20.47
CA SER A 282 -6.45 -8.00 21.64
C SER A 282 -6.16 -6.82 22.56
N TYR A 283 -6.19 -5.59 22.03
CA TYR A 283 -5.71 -4.42 22.75
C TYR A 283 -6.70 -3.26 22.67
N GLU A 284 -7.02 -2.70 23.83
CA GLU A 284 -7.78 -1.46 23.92
C GLU A 284 -6.90 -0.25 23.51
N PRO A 285 -7.48 0.77 22.88
CA PRO A 285 -6.82 2.02 22.62
C PRO A 285 -6.28 2.67 23.87
N VAL A 286 -5.04 3.15 23.77
CA VAL A 286 -4.41 3.92 24.86
C VAL A 286 -4.72 5.41 24.79
N GLY A 287 -5.42 5.85 23.74
CA GLY A 287 -5.84 7.24 23.55
C GLY A 287 -6.23 7.54 22.11
N GLU A 288 -6.49 8.81 21.83
CA GLU A 288 -6.89 9.28 20.50
C GLU A 288 -5.69 9.67 19.62
N PHE A 289 -5.70 9.24 18.36
CA PHE A 289 -4.80 9.72 17.33
C PHE A 289 -5.50 10.80 16.49
N ASN A 290 -5.36 12.05 16.94
CA ASN A 290 -5.96 13.23 16.32
C ASN A 290 -5.05 13.79 15.21
N ALA A 291 -5.47 13.63 13.95
CA ALA A 291 -4.86 14.27 12.78
C ALA A 291 -5.88 15.20 12.11
N PRO A 292 -5.86 16.51 12.39
CA PRO A 292 -6.79 17.47 11.80
C PRO A 292 -6.48 17.74 10.32
N HIS A 293 -5.24 17.50 9.90
CA HIS A 293 -4.77 17.67 8.52
C HIS A 293 -4.40 16.32 7.92
N LEU A 294 -4.37 16.26 6.59
CA LEU A 294 -3.99 15.06 5.85
C LEU A 294 -2.50 14.77 6.01
N ILE A 295 -2.19 13.55 6.41
CA ILE A 295 -0.84 12.99 6.45
C ILE A 295 -0.74 11.81 5.49
N SER A 296 0.48 11.42 5.15
CA SER A 296 0.81 10.21 4.38
C SER A 296 2.10 9.59 4.90
N TRP A 297 2.41 8.37 4.47
CA TRP A 297 3.70 7.73 4.69
C TRP A 297 4.81 8.15 3.70
N ALA A 298 4.47 8.96 2.70
CA ALA A 298 5.42 9.40 1.68
C ALA A 298 6.32 10.53 2.17
N ASP A 299 7.56 10.50 1.65
CA ASP A 299 8.60 11.51 1.84
C ASP A 299 8.89 11.86 3.32
N THR A 300 9.85 12.74 3.57
CA THR A 300 10.21 13.08 4.97
C THR A 300 9.12 13.91 5.64
N GLU A 301 8.38 14.68 4.84
CA GLU A 301 7.34 15.61 5.28
C GLU A 301 6.06 14.90 5.75
N ARG A 302 5.84 13.64 5.33
CA ARG A 302 4.69 12.81 5.72
C ARG A 302 3.35 13.49 5.43
N ASP A 303 3.25 14.14 4.28
CA ASP A 303 2.08 14.87 3.80
C ASP A 303 1.72 14.50 2.35
N LEU A 304 0.85 15.27 1.70
CA LEU A 304 0.39 14.99 0.33
C LEU A 304 1.24 15.61 -0.77
N SER A 305 2.34 16.28 -0.44
CA SER A 305 3.10 17.05 -1.41
C SER A 305 3.81 16.19 -2.47
N ALA A 306 3.88 14.86 -2.28
CA ALA A 306 4.28 13.92 -3.32
C ALA A 306 3.28 13.81 -4.48
N TRP A 307 1.99 14.13 -4.26
CA TRP A 307 0.92 14.09 -5.28
C TRP A 307 0.23 15.43 -5.52
N LEU A 308 0.45 16.42 -4.66
CA LEU A 308 -0.19 17.74 -4.69
C LEU A 308 0.81 18.89 -4.52
N GLY A 309 2.09 18.64 -4.77
CA GLY A 309 3.17 19.58 -4.51
C GLY A 309 3.36 20.65 -5.59
N ASN A 310 2.77 20.50 -6.77
CA ASN A 310 2.92 21.46 -7.87
C ASN A 310 1.64 21.65 -8.71
N ALA A 311 1.67 22.66 -9.59
CA ALA A 311 0.52 23.04 -10.40
C ALA A 311 0.11 21.99 -11.45
N MET A 312 1.05 21.19 -11.97
CA MET A 312 0.75 20.12 -12.94
C MET A 312 -0.08 19.03 -12.29
N GLN A 313 0.35 18.59 -11.10
CA GLN A 313 -0.35 17.60 -10.30
C GLN A 313 -1.77 18.06 -9.94
N SER A 314 -1.90 19.28 -9.41
CA SER A 314 -3.19 19.86 -9.04
C SER A 314 -4.13 19.99 -10.23
N ASN A 315 -3.62 20.42 -11.40
CA ASN A 315 -4.44 20.49 -12.61
C ASN A 315 -4.89 19.11 -13.09
N ALA A 316 -3.96 18.15 -13.23
CA ALA A 316 -4.26 16.81 -13.71
C ALA A 316 -5.31 16.09 -12.86
N LEU A 317 -5.23 16.23 -11.53
CA LEU A 317 -6.22 15.69 -10.61
C LEU A 317 -7.58 16.37 -10.76
N GLN A 318 -7.60 17.71 -10.78
CA GLN A 318 -8.86 18.45 -10.89
C GLN A 318 -9.58 18.13 -12.20
N GLU A 319 -8.88 18.15 -13.34
CA GLU A 319 -9.45 17.81 -14.64
C GLU A 319 -9.95 16.36 -14.65
N CYS A 320 -9.21 15.43 -14.03
CA CYS A 320 -9.61 14.03 -13.97
C CYS A 320 -10.96 13.85 -13.27
N TYR A 321 -11.15 14.45 -12.09
CA TYR A 321 -12.40 14.32 -11.35
C TYR A 321 -13.54 15.20 -11.89
N ASN A 322 -13.24 16.29 -12.62
CA ASN A 322 -14.26 17.06 -13.34
C ASN A 322 -15.02 16.21 -14.37
N LEU A 323 -14.40 15.14 -14.89
CA LEU A 323 -15.02 14.23 -15.86
C LEU A 323 -16.02 13.24 -15.23
N GLU A 324 -16.06 13.09 -13.89
CA GLU A 324 -16.84 12.04 -13.22
C GLU A 324 -18.30 12.00 -13.70
N ALA A 325 -18.98 13.15 -13.68
CA ALA A 325 -20.39 13.24 -14.03
C ALA A 325 -20.65 12.85 -15.50
N ALA A 326 -19.82 13.34 -16.42
CA ALA A 326 -19.96 13.06 -17.85
C ALA A 326 -19.66 11.59 -18.18
N VAL A 327 -18.57 11.04 -17.63
CA VAL A 327 -18.19 9.64 -17.81
C VAL A 327 -19.27 8.70 -17.26
N LYS A 328 -19.76 8.94 -16.04
CA LYS A 328 -20.82 8.11 -15.44
C LYS A 328 -22.15 8.23 -16.19
N ALA A 329 -22.52 9.42 -16.65
CA ALA A 329 -23.76 9.63 -17.40
C ALA A 329 -23.78 8.92 -18.77
N LYS A 330 -22.60 8.66 -19.36
CA LYS A 330 -22.49 7.94 -20.64
C LYS A 330 -22.97 6.49 -20.57
N GLY A 331 -22.85 5.85 -19.39
CA GLY A 331 -23.22 4.44 -19.20
C GLY A 331 -22.31 3.45 -19.96
N ASP A 332 -21.14 3.89 -20.41
CA ASP A 332 -20.14 3.04 -21.09
C ASP A 332 -19.16 2.48 -20.05
N GLU A 333 -19.23 1.17 -19.81
CA GLU A 333 -18.38 0.47 -18.84
C GLU A 333 -16.89 0.52 -19.22
N ALA A 334 -16.55 0.48 -20.51
CA ALA A 334 -15.17 0.55 -20.96
C ALA A 334 -14.59 1.94 -20.70
N LEU A 335 -15.34 3.00 -21.04
CA LEU A 335 -14.95 4.38 -20.73
C LEU A 335 -14.82 4.61 -19.21
N LEU A 336 -15.75 4.09 -18.41
CA LEU A 336 -15.69 4.19 -16.96
C LEU A 336 -14.44 3.51 -16.39
N ASN A 337 -14.08 2.34 -16.92
CA ASN A 337 -12.87 1.63 -16.49
C ASN A 337 -11.59 2.37 -16.91
N ASP A 338 -11.54 2.92 -18.13
CA ASP A 338 -10.41 3.73 -18.58
C ASP A 338 -10.21 4.95 -17.68
N TRP A 339 -11.29 5.69 -17.38
CA TRP A 339 -11.27 6.83 -16.47
C TRP A 339 -10.84 6.45 -15.05
N ARG A 340 -11.28 5.29 -14.53
CA ARG A 340 -10.87 4.81 -13.22
C ARG A 340 -9.40 4.41 -13.15
N ARG A 341 -8.87 3.80 -14.19
CA ARG A 341 -7.44 3.43 -14.26
C ARG A 341 -6.53 4.66 -14.27
N VAL A 342 -6.92 5.73 -14.96
CA VAL A 342 -6.11 6.97 -14.94
C VAL A 342 -6.17 7.72 -13.61
N GLN A 343 -7.03 7.34 -12.66
CA GLN A 343 -7.04 7.90 -11.30
C GLN A 343 -5.97 7.31 -10.37
N THR A 344 -5.24 6.27 -10.78
CA THR A 344 -4.20 5.66 -9.96
C THR A 344 -3.15 6.68 -9.52
N SER A 345 -2.81 6.69 -8.23
CA SER A 345 -1.97 7.70 -7.58
C SER A 345 -0.61 7.89 -8.26
N ASP A 346 -0.03 6.81 -8.79
CA ASP A 346 1.26 6.78 -9.48
C ASP A 346 1.35 7.80 -10.61
N HIS A 347 0.27 8.03 -11.36
CA HIS A 347 0.28 8.99 -12.47
C HIS A 347 0.60 10.40 -12.00
N PHE A 348 0.08 10.79 -10.83
CA PHE A 348 0.34 12.09 -10.23
C PHE A 348 1.71 12.11 -9.53
N TYR A 349 2.13 10.98 -8.97
CA TYR A 349 3.48 10.83 -8.40
C TYR A 349 4.57 11.03 -9.47
N TYR A 350 4.37 10.55 -10.69
CA TYR A 350 5.29 10.75 -11.82
C TYR A 350 5.42 12.21 -12.25
N MET A 351 4.47 13.08 -11.87
CA MET A 351 4.50 14.53 -12.11
C MET A 351 5.17 15.32 -10.97
N CYS A 352 5.67 14.65 -9.91
CA CYS A 352 6.31 15.31 -8.78
C CYS A 352 7.66 15.92 -9.17
N THR A 353 7.91 17.17 -8.73
CA THR A 353 9.13 17.94 -9.07
C THR A 353 10.14 18.04 -7.93
N LYS A 354 9.81 17.57 -6.73
CA LYS A 354 10.65 17.73 -5.53
C LYS A 354 12.07 17.18 -5.68
N TYR A 355 12.22 16.07 -6.41
CA TYR A 355 13.45 15.28 -6.39
C TYR A 355 14.26 15.30 -7.69
N PHE A 356 14.01 16.28 -8.58
CA PHE A 356 15.04 16.64 -9.55
C PHE A 356 16.34 17.14 -8.87
N ALA A 357 16.34 17.30 -7.53
CA ALA A 357 17.51 17.55 -6.68
C ALA A 357 18.01 16.36 -5.82
N ASP A 358 17.21 15.32 -5.50
CA ASP A 358 17.59 14.27 -4.50
C ASP A 358 17.25 12.80 -4.93
N GLY A 359 17.59 12.47 -6.17
CA GLY A 359 18.36 11.24 -6.40
C GLY A 359 17.64 9.97 -6.82
N ASP A 360 17.10 9.17 -5.88
CA ASP A 360 17.19 7.70 -6.02
C ASP A 360 15.86 6.92 -6.08
N VAL A 361 14.79 7.31 -5.37
CA VAL A 361 13.54 6.52 -5.36
C VAL A 361 12.63 6.88 -6.55
N HIS A 362 12.44 8.17 -6.84
CA HIS A 362 11.54 8.62 -7.92
C HIS A 362 12.01 8.21 -9.32
N LYS A 363 13.34 8.14 -9.56
CA LYS A 363 13.90 7.72 -10.84
C LYS A 363 13.73 6.22 -11.11
N TYR A 364 13.61 5.41 -10.07
CA TYR A 364 13.47 3.96 -10.22
C TYR A 364 12.09 3.56 -10.78
N PHE A 365 11.05 4.32 -10.44
CA PHE A 365 9.65 3.97 -10.76
C PHE A 365 9.00 4.81 -11.87
N ASN A 366 9.56 5.97 -12.22
CA ASN A 366 8.95 6.86 -13.23
C ASN A 366 9.28 6.38 -14.66
N PRO A 367 8.28 6.04 -15.50
CA PRO A 367 8.51 5.60 -16.88
C PRO A 367 8.81 6.77 -17.85
N TYR A 368 8.82 8.02 -17.36
CA TYR A 368 9.04 9.22 -18.15
C TYR A 368 10.42 9.83 -17.89
N GLU A 369 10.94 10.57 -18.88
CA GLU A 369 12.24 11.25 -18.78
C GLU A 369 12.16 12.48 -17.87
N SER A 370 10.99 13.11 -17.77
CA SER A 370 10.72 14.23 -16.88
C SER A 370 9.27 14.23 -16.36
N PRO A 371 9.01 14.91 -15.22
CA PRO A 371 7.65 15.19 -14.74
C PRO A 371 6.76 15.90 -15.77
N TYR A 372 7.36 16.73 -16.64
CA TYR A 372 6.65 17.44 -17.70
C TYR A 372 6.17 16.47 -18.80
N ASP A 373 6.98 15.49 -19.17
CA ASP A 373 6.57 14.46 -20.14
C ASP A 373 5.44 13.59 -19.60
N SER A 374 5.50 13.26 -18.31
CA SER A 374 4.41 12.55 -17.63
C SER A 374 3.11 13.34 -17.68
N TYR A 375 3.17 14.65 -17.36
CA TYR A 375 2.01 15.52 -17.39
C TYR A 375 1.42 15.66 -18.79
N ILE A 376 2.25 15.95 -19.81
CA ILE A 376 1.78 16.10 -21.20
C ILE A 376 1.12 14.80 -21.69
N ASN A 377 1.75 13.66 -21.45
CA ASN A 377 1.20 12.37 -21.85
C ASN A 377 -0.14 12.08 -21.17
N TYR A 378 -0.21 12.32 -19.86
CA TYR A 378 -1.43 12.13 -19.08
C TYR A 378 -2.57 13.03 -19.56
N MET A 379 -2.29 14.31 -19.82
CA MET A 379 -3.31 15.25 -20.30
C MET A 379 -3.83 14.88 -21.70
N ASN A 380 -2.97 14.40 -22.61
CA ASN A 380 -3.44 13.91 -23.92
C ASN A 380 -4.40 12.71 -23.77
N VAL A 381 -4.10 11.77 -22.87
CA VAL A 381 -4.99 10.64 -22.56
C VAL A 381 -6.31 11.16 -21.98
N LEU A 382 -6.23 12.07 -21.01
CA LEU A 382 -7.41 12.61 -20.33
C LEU A 382 -8.31 13.40 -21.28
N ASP A 383 -7.73 14.19 -22.20
CA ASP A 383 -8.46 14.92 -23.24
C ASP A 383 -9.22 13.98 -24.18
N HIS A 384 -8.63 12.83 -24.53
CA HIS A 384 -9.33 11.82 -25.32
C HIS A 384 -10.43 11.10 -24.53
N ILE A 385 -10.23 10.82 -23.24
CA ILE A 385 -11.30 10.32 -22.36
C ILE A 385 -12.45 11.33 -22.27
N ALA A 386 -12.14 12.62 -22.12
CA ALA A 386 -13.12 13.70 -22.07
C ALA A 386 -13.90 13.82 -23.39
N SER A 387 -13.27 13.61 -24.55
CA SER A 387 -13.98 13.65 -25.84
C SER A 387 -14.96 12.50 -26.01
N ARG A 388 -14.64 11.31 -25.48
CA ARG A 388 -15.52 10.13 -25.48
C ARG A 388 -16.71 10.26 -24.52
N ALA A 389 -16.55 11.05 -23.46
CA ALA A 389 -17.61 11.32 -22.47
C ALA A 389 -18.67 12.32 -22.96
N LYS A 390 -18.35 13.13 -23.98
CA LYS A 390 -19.32 13.97 -24.69
C LYS A 390 -20.24 13.10 -25.55
#